data_AF-A0AAW1ELV9-F1
#
_entry.id   AF-A0AAW1ELV9-F1
#
_cell.length_a   1.000
_cell.length_b   1.000
_cell.length_c   1.000
_cell.angle_alpha   90.00
_cell.angle_beta   90.00
_cell.angle_gamma   90.00
#
_symmetry.space_group_name_H-M   'P 1'
#
loop_
_entity.id
_entity.type
_entity.pdbx_description
1 polymer ?
#
loop_
_entity_poly.entity_id
_entity_poly.type
_entity_poly.pdbx_seq_one_letter_code
_entity_poly.pdbx_strand_id
1 'polypeptide(L)' 'MEPLLFPRESGKFIAERSRDVFVEEEGVQKAAEMLYNLRHSDDLTISGWQKANPLAPAPTSDQGSPSTARTTQRNRILEP' A
#
# COMPACT_ATOMS: atom_id res chain seq x y z
N MET A 1 3.58 -21.95 2.64
CA MET A 1 3.46 -20.73 1.82
C MET A 1 4.26 -19.66 2.54
N GLU A 2 5.19 -19.00 1.85
CA GLU A 2 6.00 -17.97 2.50
C GLU A 2 5.12 -16.80 2.96
N PRO A 3 5.45 -16.13 4.08
CA PRO A 3 4.70 -14.97 4.55
C PRO A 3 4.73 -13.84 3.52
N LEU A 4 3.60 -13.13 3.37
CA LEU A 4 3.57 -11.91 2.56
C LEU A 4 4.44 -10.83 3.23
N LEU A 5 5.41 -10.31 2.48
CA LEU A 5 6.24 -9.18 2.90
C LEU A 5 5.39 -7.92 3.08
N PHE A 6 5.76 -7.06 4.03
CA PHE A 6 5.14 -5.73 4.12
C PHE A 6 5.46 -4.90 2.87
N PRO A 7 4.60 -3.94 2.46
CA PRO A 7 4.81 -3.19 1.22
C PRO A 7 6.22 -2.61 1.04
N ARG A 8 6.83 -2.09 2.11
CA ARG A 8 8.21 -1.57 2.10
C ARG A 8 9.25 -2.67 1.86
N GLU A 9 9.08 -3.84 2.49
CA GLU A 9 10.00 -4.97 2.33
C GLU A 9 9.85 -5.61 0.95
N SER A 10 8.61 -5.72 0.44
CA SER A 10 8.33 -6.17 -0.91
C SER A 10 9.02 -5.28 -1.95
N GLY A 11 8.87 -3.95 -1.81
CA GLY A 11 9.51 -2.99 -2.70
C GLY A 11 11.04 -3.13 -2.68
N LYS A 12 11.64 -3.23 -1.49
CA LYS A 12 13.08 -3.45 -1.34
C LYS A 12 13.53 -4.77 -1.98
N PHE A 13 12.80 -5.86 -1.71
CA PHE A 13 13.12 -7.18 -2.24
C PHE A 13 13.14 -7.18 -3.77
N ILE A 14 12.14 -6.56 -4.41
CA ILE A 14 12.05 -6.44 -5.87
C ILE A 14 13.21 -5.57 -6.40
N ALA A 15 13.43 -4.39 -5.83
CA ALA A 15 14.48 -3.48 -6.29
C ALA A 15 15.89 -4.09 -6.22
N GLU A 16 16.17 -4.93 -5.22
CA GLU A 16 17.50 -5.55 -5.04
C GLU A 16 17.72 -6.81 -5.90
N ARG A 17 16.64 -7.49 -6.32
CA ARG A 17 16.74 -8.83 -6.93
C ARG A 17 16.17 -8.92 -8.34
N SER A 18 15.40 -7.91 -8.77
CA SER A 18 14.83 -7.92 -10.11
C SER A 18 15.91 -7.72 -11.16
N ARG A 19 15.86 -8.51 -12.23
CA ARG A 19 16.73 -8.36 -13.40
C ARG A 19 16.06 -7.55 -14.51
N ASP A 20 14.74 -7.41 -14.43
CA ASP A 20 13.89 -6.81 -15.47
C ASP A 20 13.31 -5.45 -15.04
N VAL A 21 13.41 -5.12 -13.75
CA VAL A 21 12.87 -3.87 -13.18
C VAL A 21 14.03 -3.10 -12.55
N PHE A 22 14.27 -1.91 -13.08
CA PHE A 22 15.26 -0.97 -12.59
C PHE A 22 14.56 0.24 -11.99
N VAL A 23 15.10 0.75 -10.88
CA VAL A 23 14.60 1.94 -10.20
C VAL A 23 15.61 3.05 -10.41
N GLU A 24 15.27 4.02 -11.26
CA GLU A 24 16.11 5.19 -11.50
C GLU A 24 15.80 6.30 -10.49
N GLU A 25 16.84 6.89 -9.91
CA GLU A 25 16.71 7.91 -8.86
C GLU A 25 15.94 9.14 -9.35
N GLU A 26 16.19 9.58 -10.59
CA GLU A 26 15.45 10.69 -11.20
C GLU A 26 13.94 10.38 -11.33
N GLY A 27 13.60 9.14 -11.69
CA GLY A 27 12.21 8.69 -11.77
C GLY A 27 11.54 8.71 -10.40
N VAL A 28 12.25 8.27 -9.36
CA VAL A 28 11.76 8.32 -7.97
C VAL A 28 11.53 9.76 -7.52
N GLN A 29 12.47 10.67 -7.80
CA GLN A 29 12.32 12.09 -7.46
C GLN A 29 11.09 12.70 -8.15
N LYS A 30 10.94 12.50 -9.47
CA LYS A 30 9.78 13.02 -10.22
C LYS A 30 8.46 12.48 -9.67
N ALA A 31 8.40 11.19 -9.35
CA ALA A 31 7.23 10.59 -8.73
C ALA A 31 6.91 11.23 -7.36
N ALA A 32 7.94 11.45 -6.53
CA ALA A 32 7.78 12.10 -5.23
C ALA A 32 7.27 13.54 -5.37
N GLU A 33 7.80 14.31 -6.32
CA GLU A 33 7.35 15.68 -6.60
C GLU A 33 5.89 15.72 -7.07
N MET A 34 5.49 14.83 -7.99
CA MET A 34 4.11 14.72 -8.44
C MET A 34 3.16 14.42 -7.28
N LEU A 35 3.52 13.47 -6.41
CA LEU A 35 2.72 13.14 -5.23
C LEU A 35 2.67 14.29 -4.22
N TYR A 36 3.79 14.97 -4.01
CA TYR A 36 3.86 16.11 -3.08
C TYR A 36 2.98 17.28 -3.52
N ASN A 37 2.87 17.52 -4.83
CA ASN A 37 1.97 18.53 -5.37
C ASN A 37 0.49 18.21 -5.09
N LEU A 38 0.14 16.94 -4.94
CA LEU A 38 -1.22 16.47 -4.64
C LEU A 38 -1.52 16.34 -3.13
N ARG A 39 -0.56 16.59 -2.23
CA ARG A 39 -0.68 16.30 -0.79
C ARG A 39 -1.85 16.98 -0.05
N HIS A 40 -2.40 18.06 -0.59
CA HIS A 40 -3.54 18.79 -0.04
C HIS A 40 -4.83 18.59 -0.85
N SER A 41 -4.78 17.76 -1.89
CA SER A 41 -5.94 17.39 -2.70
C SER A 41 -6.64 16.16 -2.10
N ASP A 42 -7.89 15.94 -2.53
CA ASP A 42 -8.61 14.72 -2.19
C ASP A 42 -8.14 13.50 -3.01
N ASP A 43 -7.30 13.68 -4.04
CA ASP A 43 -6.94 12.62 -4.99
C ASP A 43 -6.17 11.46 -4.34
N LEU A 44 -5.39 11.75 -3.30
CA LEU A 44 -4.65 10.75 -2.53
C LEU A 44 -5.42 10.19 -1.33
N THR A 45 -6.68 10.61 -1.13
CA THR A 45 -7.57 10.02 -0.13
C THR A 45 -8.16 8.72 -0.64
N ILE A 46 -8.64 7.85 0.27
CA ILE A 46 -9.32 6.60 -0.11
C ILE A 46 -10.51 6.89 -1.02
N SER A 47 -11.31 7.90 -0.68
CA SER A 47 -12.51 8.26 -1.44
C SER A 47 -12.16 8.89 -2.80
N GLY A 48 -11.12 9.73 -2.87
CA GLY A 48 -10.62 10.27 -4.13
C GLY A 48 -10.11 9.18 -5.07
N TRP A 49 -9.27 8.29 -4.57
CA TRP A 49 -8.79 7.13 -5.34
C TRP A 49 -9.94 6.23 -5.82
N GLN A 50 -10.93 5.93 -4.95
CA GLN A 50 -12.09 5.12 -5.32
C GLN A 50 -12.92 5.77 -6.44
N LYS A 51 -13.11 7.09 -6.40
CA LYS A 51 -13.84 7.82 -7.45
C LYS A 51 -13.08 7.83 -8.78
N ALA A 52 -11.75 7.93 -8.74
CA ALA A 52 -10.90 8.02 -9.93
C ALA A 52 -10.61 6.65 -10.57
N ASN A 53 -10.75 5.54 -9.85
CA ASN A 53 -10.41 4.20 -10.33
C ASN A 53 -11.68 3.42 -10.75
N PRO A 54 -11.89 3.16 -12.06
CA PRO A 54 -13.05 2.40 -12.55
C PRO A 54 -13.10 0.95 -12.03
N LEU A 55 -11.97 0.41 -11.58
CA LEU A 55 -11.85 -0.92 -11.00
C LEU A 55 -11.89 -0.90 -9.46
N ALA A 56 -12.18 0.25 -8.85
CA ALA A 56 -12.35 0.32 -7.42
C ALA A 56 -13.50 -0.60 -6.98
N PRO A 57 -13.31 -1.40 -5.92
CA PRO A 57 -14.39 -2.19 -5.38
C PRO A 57 -15.54 -1.27 -4.97
N ALA A 58 -16.77 -1.70 -5.21
CA ALA A 58 -17.94 -0.97 -4.74
C ALA A 58 -17.81 -0.72 -3.23
N PRO A 59 -18.17 0.47 -2.73
CA PRO A 59 -18.10 0.76 -1.30
C PRO A 59 -19.00 -0.25 -0.57
N THR A 60 -18.38 -1.22 0.08
CA THR A 60 -19.10 -2.15 0.95
C THR A 60 -19.53 -1.37 2.18
N SER A 61 -20.82 -1.38 2.49
CA SER A 61 -21.41 -0.59 3.59
C SER A 61 -20.90 -0.97 4.99
N ASP A 62 -19.90 -1.84 5.11
CA ASP A 62 -19.47 -2.43 6.36
C ASP A 62 -18.05 -1.99 6.71
N GLN A 63 -18.00 -1.11 7.72
CA GLN A 63 -16.96 -0.92 8.72
C GLN A 63 -15.68 -1.75 8.56
N GLY A 64 -14.54 -1.07 8.35
CA GLY A 64 -13.24 -1.68 8.58
C GLY A 64 -12.09 -0.95 7.91
N SER A 65 -11.49 0.02 8.62
CA SER A 65 -10.11 0.43 8.39
C SER A 65 -9.21 -0.81 8.17
N PRO A 66 -8.24 -0.82 7.24
CA PRO A 66 -7.24 -1.90 7.15
C PRO A 66 -6.23 -1.77 8.30
N SER A 67 -6.72 -1.77 9.53
CA SER A 67 -5.94 -1.67 10.76
C SER A 67 -6.77 -2.21 11.92
N THR A 68 -7.10 -3.50 11.91
CA THR A 68 -7.45 -4.28 13.13
C THR A 68 -7.35 -5.80 12.90
N ALA A 69 -7.46 -6.30 11.65
CA ALA A 69 -7.47 -7.74 11.41
C ALA A 69 -6.14 -8.48 11.75
N ARG A 70 -5.02 -7.76 11.96
CA ARG A 70 -3.72 -8.40 12.24
C ARG A 70 -3.33 -8.49 13.72
N THR A 71 -4.08 -7.87 14.63
CA THR A 71 -3.78 -7.92 16.08
C THR A 71 -4.48 -9.08 16.78
N THR A 72 -5.68 -9.47 16.34
CA THR A 72 -6.44 -10.56 16.99
C THR A 72 -5.81 -11.94 16.81
N GLN A 73 -5.00 -12.15 15.77
CA GLN A 73 -4.37 -13.45 15.52
C GLN A 73 -3.05 -13.66 16.30
N ARG A 74 -2.45 -12.60 16.86
CA ARG A 74 -1.23 -12.71 17.69
C ARG A 74 -1.51 -13.08 19.16
N ASN A 75 -2.67 -12.72 19.70
CA ASN A 75 -2.99 -12.99 21.11
C ASN A 75 -3.66 -14.34 21.37
N ARG A 76 -3.90 -15.18 20.36
CA ARG A 76 -4.44 -16.54 20.56
C ARG A 76 -3.34 -17.62 20.68
N ILE A 77 -2.08 -17.27 20.41
CA ILE A 77 -0.95 -18.22 20.42
C ILE A 77 -0.11 -18.08 21.70
N LEU A 78 -0.51 -17.23 22.65
CA LEU A 78 0.20 -16.97 23.90
C LEU A 78 -0.74 -16.96 25.13
N GLU A 79 -1.66 -17.91 25.19
CA GLU A 79 -2.30 -18.30 26.46
C GLU A 79 -1.89 -19.77 26.73
N PRO A 80 -1.43 -20.11 27.95
CA PRO A 80 -0.80 -21.39 28.27
C PRO A 80 -1.75 -22.60 28.23
#